data_AF-A0A3B9NC85-F1
#
_entry.id   AF-A0A3B9NC85-F1
#
_cell.length_a   1.000
_cell.length_b   1.000
_cell.length_c   1.000
_cell.angle_alpha   90.00
_cell.angle_beta   90.00
_cell.angle_gamma   90.00
#
_symmetry.space_group_name_H-M   'P 1'
#
loop_
_entity.id
_entity.type
_entity.pdbx_description
1 polymer ?
#
loop_
_entity_poly.entity_id
_entity_poly.type
_entity_poly.pdbx_seq_one_letter_code
_entity_poly.pdbx_strand_id
1 'polypeptide(L)' 'PPILFRYKGDTYTIRKADGPERIEREWWIDPGEHRDYYAVEDLQGRRFWLYRSGHYDGHTDQWFIHGFFA' A
#
# COMPACT_ATOMS: atom_id res chain seq x y z
N PRO A 1 -5.49 4.71 -5.47
CA PRO A 1 -4.21 4.85 -4.74
C PRO A 1 -3.89 6.34 -4.60
N PRO A 2 -3.26 6.77 -3.50
CA PRO A 2 -2.90 8.17 -3.30
C PRO A 2 -1.95 8.65 -4.40
N ILE A 3 -2.06 9.91 -4.81
CA ILE A 3 -1.18 10.54 -5.81
C ILE A 3 0.14 11.01 -5.15
N LEU A 4 0.15 11.12 -3.82
CA LEU A 4 1.25 11.65 -3.03
C LEU A 4 1.32 10.94 -1.69
N PHE A 5 2.52 10.55 -1.27
CA PHE A 5 2.77 10.01 0.08
C PHE A 5 4.02 10.64 0.69
N ARG A 6 4.06 10.67 2.02
CA ARG A 6 5.20 11.18 2.79
C ARG A 6 5.91 10.05 3.48
N TYR A 7 7.23 9.95 3.32
CA TYR A 7 8.04 8.92 3.94
C TYR A 7 9.40 9.50 4.37
N LYS A 8 9.79 9.24 5.63
CA LYS A 8 11.04 9.75 6.25
C LYS A 8 11.24 11.27 6.11
N GLY A 9 10.15 12.03 6.05
CA GLY A 9 10.17 13.50 5.91
C GLY A 9 10.07 13.97 4.46
N ASP A 10 10.45 13.14 3.50
CA ASP A 10 10.34 13.40 2.06
C ASP A 10 8.94 13.15 1.53
N THR A 11 8.57 13.90 0.49
CA THR A 11 7.28 13.75 -0.19
C THR A 11 7.50 13.16 -1.58
N TYR A 12 6.81 12.06 -1.86
CA TYR A 12 6.91 11.31 -3.10
C TYR A 12 5.61 11.46 -3.89
N THR A 13 5.74 11.92 -5.14
CA THR A 13 4.60 11.99 -6.08
C THR A 13 4.57 10.72 -6.90
N ILE A 14 3.46 9.99 -6.80
CA ILE A 14 3.24 8.73 -7.52
C ILE A 14 2.87 9.06 -8.96
N ARG A 15 3.69 8.55 -9.89
CA ARG A 15 3.46 8.62 -11.34
C ARG A 15 2.53 7.49 -11.81
N LYS A 16 2.73 6.29 -11.26
CA LYS A 16 1.96 5.10 -11.61
C LYS A 16 1.72 4.27 -10.36
N ALA A 17 0.52 3.71 -10.24
CA ALA A 17 0.19 2.75 -9.22
C ALA A 17 -0.47 1.53 -9.88
N ASP A 18 0.06 0.35 -9.59
CA ASP A 18 -0.43 -0.95 -10.02
C ASP A 18 -0.99 -1.68 -8.78
N GLY A 19 -2.22 -2.20 -8.88
CA GLY A 19 -2.94 -2.82 -7.75
C GLY A 19 -4.41 -2.38 -7.64
N PRO A 20 -5.16 -2.87 -6.62
CA PRO A 20 -4.68 -3.69 -5.52
C PRO A 20 -4.54 -5.17 -5.88
N GLU A 21 -3.37 -5.74 -5.66
CA GLU A 21 -3.26 -7.19 -5.50
C GLU A 21 -3.70 -7.53 -4.08
N ARG A 22 -4.80 -8.27 -3.96
CA ARG A 22 -5.32 -8.69 -2.67
C ARG A 22 -4.74 -10.05 -2.32
N ILE A 23 -3.71 -10.02 -1.48
CA ILE A 23 -3.17 -11.23 -0.87
C ILE A 23 -3.98 -11.44 0.41
N GLU A 24 -5.10 -12.13 0.29
CA GLU A 24 -5.92 -12.52 1.44
C GLU A 24 -5.16 -13.62 2.19
N ARG A 25 -5.01 -13.47 3.52
CA ARG A 25 -4.87 -14.65 4.36
C ARG A 25 -6.10 -15.50 4.12
N GLU A 26 -5.91 -16.81 3.99
CA GLU A 26 -6.95 -17.82 3.78
C GLU A 26 -8.22 -17.46 4.58
N TRP A 27 -9.20 -16.88 3.88
CA TRP A 27 -10.36 -16.19 4.49
C TRP A 27 -11.30 -17.15 5.25
N TRP A 28 -11.03 -18.45 5.15
CA TRP A 28 -11.67 -19.52 5.91
C TRP A 28 -10.97 -19.84 7.24
N ILE A 29 -9.79 -19.29 7.53
CA ILE A 29 -8.98 -19.59 8.72
C ILE A 29 -8.95 -18.39 9.69
N ASP A 30 -8.87 -17.18 9.17
CA ASP A 30 -8.78 -15.97 9.99
C ASP A 30 -9.53 -14.84 9.27
N PRO A 31 -10.66 -14.34 9.80
CA PRO A 31 -11.35 -13.16 9.24
C PRO A 31 -10.59 -11.85 9.51
N GLY A 32 -9.30 -11.94 9.88
CA GLY A 32 -8.44 -10.83 10.27
C GLY A 32 -8.02 -9.93 9.11
N GLU A 33 -7.43 -8.80 9.48
CA GLU A 33 -7.11 -7.64 8.64
C GLU A 33 -6.74 -7.95 7.18
N HIS A 34 -7.51 -7.40 6.25
CA HIS A 34 -7.19 -7.46 4.82
C HIS A 34 -6.06 -6.48 4.50
N ARG A 35 -5.07 -6.96 3.73
CA ARG A 35 -3.97 -6.13 3.22
C ARG A 35 -4.11 -5.99 1.72
N ASP A 36 -4.41 -4.79 1.26
CA ASP A 36 -4.38 -4.46 -0.16
C ASP A 36 -2.97 -3.99 -0.51
N TYR A 37 -2.27 -4.71 -1.39
CA TYR A 37 -0.91 -4.36 -1.83
C TYR A 37 -0.95 -3.54 -3.12
N TYR A 38 -0.07 -2.54 -3.19
CA TYR A 38 0.09 -1.64 -4.33
C TYR A 38 1.57 -1.49 -4.66
N ALA A 39 1.92 -1.69 -5.93
CA ALA A 39 3.22 -1.31 -6.46
C ALA A 39 3.12 0.09 -7.04
N VAL A 40 3.86 1.06 -6.49
CA VAL A 40 3.85 2.45 -6.96
C VAL A 40 5.21 2.86 -7.50
N GLU A 41 5.21 3.66 -8.54
CA GLU A 41 6.40 4.28 -9.13
C GLU A 41 6.30 5.80 -8.94
N ASP A 42 7.36 6.43 -8.44
CA ASP A 42 7.44 7.89 -8.33
C ASP A 42 7.86 8.57 -9.65
N LEU A 43 7.83 9.91 -9.67
CA LEU A 43 8.28 10.69 -10.83
C LEU A 43 9.77 10.53 -11.17
N GLN A 44 10.59 10.05 -10.23
CA GLN A 44 12.03 9.80 -10.41
C GLN A 44 12.32 8.36 -10.83
N GLY A 45 11.29 7.54 -11.06
CA GLY A 45 11.42 6.13 -11.44
C GLY A 45 11.68 5.18 -10.28
N ARG A 46 11.61 5.65 -9.03
CA ARG A 46 11.76 4.79 -7.85
C ARG A 46 10.47 4.02 -7.63
N ARG A 47 10.59 2.72 -7.33
CA ARG A 47 9.43 1.86 -7.13
C ARG A 47 9.33 1.40 -5.67
N PHE A 48 8.11 1.41 -5.16
CA PHE A 48 7.79 1.11 -3.77
C PHE A 48 6.64 0.10 -3.72
N TRP A 49 6.72 -0.82 -2.76
CA TRP A 49 5.56 -1.60 -2.35
C TRP A 49 4.89 -0.89 -1.18
N LEU A 50 3.65 -0.46 -1.39
CA LEU A 50 2.76 0.04 -0.36
C LEU A 50 1.73 -1.03 -0.04
N TYR A 51 1.29 -1.09 1.21
CA TYR A 51 0.08 -1.83 1.55
C TYR A 51 -0.84 -1.00 2.43
N ARG A 52 -2.13 -1.18 2.22
CA ARG A 52 -3.18 -0.60 3.05
C ARG A 52 -3.70 -1.70 3.97
N SER A 53 -3.67 -1.45 5.27
CA SER A 53 -4.26 -2.33 6.29
C SER A 53 -5.40 -1.56 6.95
N GLY A 54 -6.58 -2.18 7.02
CA GLY A 54 -7.76 -1.59 7.63
C GLY A 54 -8.72 -2.65 8.13
N HIS A 55 -9.41 -2.34 9.21
CA HIS A 55 -10.59 -3.07 9.63
C HIS A 55 -11.81 -2.51 8.86
N TYR A 56 -12.72 -3.38 8.43
CA TYR A 56 -14.02 -2.98 7.86
C TYR A 56 -14.95 -2.30 8.88
N ASP A 57 -14.46 -1.95 10.07
CA ASP A 57 -15.21 -1.34 11.18
C ASP A 57 -15.20 0.20 11.17
N GLY A 58 -14.68 0.82 10.11
CA GLY A 58 -14.79 2.27 9.87
C GLY A 58 -13.64 3.10 10.44
N HIS A 59 -12.62 2.48 11.03
CA HIS A 59 -11.43 3.18 11.49
C HIS A 59 -10.34 3.23 10.41
N THR A 60 -10.18 4.43 9.83
CA THR A 60 -9.02 4.94 9.05
C THR A 60 -8.08 3.89 8.46
N ASP A 61 -8.23 3.64 7.16
CA ASP A 61 -7.24 2.93 6.34
C ASP A 61 -5.82 3.47 6.59
N GLN A 62 -4.95 2.66 7.19
CA GLN A 62 -3.55 3.03 7.40
C GLN A 62 -2.68 2.51 6.24
N TRP A 63 -1.77 3.36 5.78
CA TRP A 63 -0.84 3.07 4.70
C TRP A 63 0.55 2.78 5.25
N PHE A 64 1.17 1.72 4.73
CA PHE A 64 2.48 1.25 5.15
C PHE A 64 3.36 0.97 3.93
N ILE A 65 4.68 1.07 4.10
CA ILE A 65 5.65 0.67 3.08
C ILE A 65 6.13 -0.74 3.40
N HIS A 66 5.91 -1.68 2.50
CA HIS A 66 6.45 -3.05 2.62
C HIS A 66 7.94 -3.08 2.26
N GLY A 67 8.33 -2.35 1.20
CA GLY A 67 9.71 -2.34 0.72
C GLY A 67 9.92 -1.48 -0.51
N PHE A 68 11.16 -1.48 -0.98
CA PHE A 68 11.62 -0.79 -2.19
C PHE A 68 12.02 -1.84 -3.22
N PHE A 69 11.73 -1.61 -4.50
CA PHE A 69 12.30 -2.43 -5.55
C PHE A 69 13.78 -2.03 -5.74
N ALA A 70 14.66 -3.02 -5.91
CA ALA A 70 16.08 -2.83 -6.20
C ALA A 70 16.33 -2.51 -7.68
#